data_AF-A0A2G9P070-F1
#
_entry.id   AF-A0A2G9P070-F1
#
_cell.length_a   1.000
_cell.length_b   1.000
_cell.length_c   1.000
_cell.angle_alpha   90.00
_cell.angle_beta   90.00
_cell.angle_gamma   90.00
#
_symmetry.space_group_name_H-M   'P 1'
#
loop_
_entity.id
_entity.type
_entity.pdbx_description
1 polymer ?
#
loop_
_entity_poly.entity_id
_entity_poly.type
_entity_poly.pdbx_seq_one_letter_code
_entity_poly.pdbx_strand_id
1 'polypeptide(L)' 'QIFAELGAPSISSSFQIPKIQEVFDKGGNLLDEEYDKRIKRFLDEFDWYVEAFKNQRAKGTPY' A
#
# COMPACT_ATOMS: atom_id res chain seq x y z
N GLN A 1 -14.22 1.96 -0.98
CA GLN A 1 -15.09 3.15 -1.15
C GLN A 1 -14.36 4.45 -0.86
N ILE A 2 -13.64 4.59 0.27
CA ILE A 2 -12.91 5.82 0.65
C ILE A 2 -11.95 6.38 -0.42
N PHE A 3 -11.17 5.54 -1.10
CA PHE A 3 -10.21 6.02 -2.12
C PHE A 3 -10.89 6.76 -3.28
N ALA A 4 -12.01 6.22 -3.80
CA ALA A 4 -12.72 6.81 -4.91
C ALA A 4 -13.32 8.19 -4.56
N GLU A 5 -13.76 8.36 -3.31
CA GLU A 5 -14.26 9.63 -2.78
C GLU A 5 -13.15 10.68 -2.63
N LEU A 6 -11.89 10.24 -2.47
CA LEU A 6 -10.70 11.09 -2.43
C LEU A 6 -10.08 11.35 -3.82
N GLY A 7 -10.78 10.99 -4.91
CA GLY A 7 -10.27 11.17 -6.28
C GLY A 7 -9.13 10.21 -6.65
N ALA A 8 -9.01 9.09 -5.94
CA ALA A 8 -8.03 8.05 -6.21
C ALA A 8 -8.71 6.71 -6.53
N PRO A 9 -8.37 6.05 -7.64
CA PRO A 9 -8.81 4.68 -7.87
C PRO A 9 -8.22 3.76 -6.79
N SER A 10 -9.00 2.79 -6.32
CA SER A 10 -8.48 1.75 -5.43
C SER A 10 -7.50 0.85 -6.20
N ILE A 11 -6.34 0.59 -5.62
CA ILE A 11 -5.41 -0.42 -6.13
C ILE A 11 -5.87 -1.83 -5.71
N SER A 12 -5.50 -2.83 -6.49
CA SER A 12 -5.86 -4.23 -6.21
C SER A 12 -5.03 -4.87 -5.09
N SER A 13 -3.93 -4.24 -4.67
CA SER A 13 -3.07 -4.74 -3.60
C SER A 13 -3.56 -4.30 -2.22
N SER A 14 -3.32 -5.14 -1.22
CA SER A 14 -3.59 -4.84 0.19
C SER A 14 -2.53 -5.50 1.08
N PHE A 15 -2.18 -4.84 2.17
CA PHE A 15 -1.24 -5.36 3.15
C PHE A 15 -1.95 -5.58 4.48
N GLN A 16 -2.21 -6.85 4.79
CA GLN A 16 -2.89 -7.24 6.02
C GLN A 16 -1.89 -7.85 7.00
N ILE A 17 -1.97 -7.42 8.26
CA ILE A 17 -1.19 -7.97 9.37
C ILE A 17 -2.14 -8.73 10.30
N PRO A 18 -2.31 -10.05 10.11
CA PRO A 18 -3.11 -10.85 11.02
C PRO A 18 -2.43 -10.91 12.39
N LYS A 19 -3.24 -10.93 13.46
CA LYS A 19 -2.76 -11.04 14.84
C LYS A 19 -1.68 -10.01 15.20
N ILE A 20 -1.96 -8.73 14.95
CA ILE A 20 -1.04 -7.60 15.17
C ILE A 20 -0.30 -7.65 16.51
N GLN A 21 -0.94 -8.12 17.58
CA GLN A 21 -0.38 -8.26 18.91
C GLN A 21 0.75 -9.30 19.05
N GLU A 22 0.85 -10.24 18.11
CA GLU A 22 1.90 -11.26 18.04
C GLU A 22 3.04 -10.87 17.09
N VAL A 23 2.82 -9.85 16.25
CA VAL A 23 3.78 -9.40 15.22
C VAL A 23 4.74 -8.34 15.76
N PHE A 24 4.31 -7.59 16.78
CA PHE A 24 5.11 -6.54 17.40
C PHE A 24 5.38 -6.82 18.88
N ASP A 25 6.58 -6.47 19.35
CA ASP A 25 6.89 -6.47 20.77
C ASP A 25 6.21 -5.29 21.50
N LYS A 26 6.38 -5.22 22.83
CA LYS A 26 5.82 -4.12 23.64
C LYS A 26 6.42 -2.74 23.31
N GLY A 27 7.58 -2.69 22.68
CA GLY A 27 8.23 -1.48 22.20
C GLY A 27 7.81 -1.06 20.79
N GLY A 28 7.01 -1.88 20.10
CA GLY A 28 6.59 -1.65 18.72
C GLY A 28 7.62 -2.13 17.69
N ASN A 29 8.60 -2.94 18.08
CA ASN A 29 9.53 -3.55 17.13
C ASN A 29 8.91 -4.81 16.51
N LEU A 30 9.19 -5.01 15.24
CA LEU A 30 8.76 -6.18 14.50
C LEU A 30 9.46 -7.45 15.04
N LEU A 31 8.68 -8.49 15.29
CA LEU A 31 9.19 -9.79 15.75
C LEU A 31 9.50 -10.76 14.60
N ASP A 32 8.90 -10.53 13.43
CA ASP A 32 9.01 -11.39 12.25
C ASP A 32 9.41 -10.58 11.02
N GLU A 33 10.67 -10.73 10.60
CA GLU A 33 11.27 -10.05 9.43
C GLU A 33 10.59 -10.40 8.09
N GLU A 34 9.73 -11.43 8.02
CA GLU A 34 8.96 -11.70 6.81
C GLU A 34 7.96 -10.58 6.49
N TYR A 35 7.49 -9.86 7.52
CA TYR A 35 6.65 -8.68 7.32
C TYR A 35 7.41 -7.53 6.64
N ASP A 36 8.72 -7.39 6.86
CA ASP A 36 9.55 -6.40 6.16
C ASP A 36 9.60 -6.68 4.66
N LYS A 37 9.71 -7.95 4.26
CA LYS A 37 9.69 -8.32 2.84
C LYS A 37 8.33 -8.06 2.21
N ARG A 38 7.25 -8.41 2.94
CA ARG A 38 5.87 -8.24 2.46
C ARG A 38 5.48 -6.77 2.33
N ILE A 39 5.83 -5.93 3.33
CA ILE A 39 5.54 -4.49 3.26
C ILE A 39 6.35 -3.82 2.16
N LYS A 40 7.62 -4.22 1.97
CA LYS A 40 8.45 -3.70 0.88
C LYS A 40 7.81 -3.97 -0.48
N ARG A 41 7.39 -5.22 -0.75
CA ARG A 41 6.70 -5.56 -1.99
C ARG A 41 5.42 -4.75 -2.20
N PHE A 42 4.63 -4.56 -1.14
CA PHE A 42 3.41 -3.73 -1.21
C PHE A 42 3.74 -2.27 -1.54
N LEU A 43 4.77 -1.70 -0.91
CA LEU A 43 5.21 -0.32 -1.17
C LEU A 43 5.79 -0.17 -2.58
N ASP A 44 6.55 -1.14 -3.08
CA ASP A 44 7.06 -1.13 -4.45
C ASP A 44 5.91 -1.12 -5.47
N GLU A 45 4.87 -1.93 -5.25
CA GLU A 45 3.67 -1.95 -6.10
C GLU A 45 2.85 -0.64 -5.96
N PHE A 46 2.72 -0.11 -4.75
CA PHE A 46 2.05 1.15 -4.49
C PHE A 46 2.73 2.31 -5.24
N ASP A 47 4.06 2.39 -5.17
CA ASP A 47 4.85 3.43 -5.83
C ASP A 47 4.72 3.34 -7.35
N TRP A 48 4.74 2.12 -7.90
CA TRP A 48 4.48 1.89 -9.32
C TRP A 48 3.10 2.40 -9.75
N TYR A 49 2.04 2.13 -8.97
CA TYR A 49 0.69 2.65 -9.26
C TYR A 49 0.64 4.18 -9.17
N VAL A 50 1.30 4.78 -8.19
CA VAL A 50 1.39 6.25 -8.04
C VAL A 50 2.06 6.87 -9.27
N GLU A 51 3.18 6.29 -9.73
CA GLU A 51 3.87 6.75 -10.93
C GLU A 51 2.99 6.62 -12.17
N ALA A 52 2.35 5.46 -12.35
CA ALA A 52 1.43 5.23 -13.46
C ALA A 52 0.28 6.25 -13.47
N PHE A 53 -0.33 6.53 -12.31
CA PHE A 53 -1.40 7.54 -12.21
C PHE A 53 -0.90 8.95 -12.48
N LYS A 54 0.28 9.33 -11.97
CA LYS A 54 0.88 10.64 -12.24
C LYS A 54 1.11 10.83 -13.74
N ASN A 55 1.70 9.83 -14.40
CA ASN A 55 1.99 9.86 -15.83
C ASN A 55 0.72 9.88 -16.68
N GLN A 56 -0.31 9.13 -16.28
CA GLN A 56 -1.58 9.12 -17.00
C GLN A 56 -2.35 10.43 -16.82
N ARG A 57 -2.39 11.00 -15.60
CA ARG A 57 -3.01 12.32 -15.35
C ARG A 57 -2.38 13.44 -16.18
N ALA A 58 -1.08 13.36 -16.46
CA ALA A 58 -0.43 14.32 -17.37
C ALA A 58 -0.98 14.25 -18.81
N LYS A 59 -1.57 13.13 -19.21
CA LYS A 59 -2.25 12.93 -20.51
C LYS A 59 -3.75 13.22 -20.45
N GLY A 60 -4.25 13.65 -19.31
CA GLY A 60 -5.68 13.83 -19.02
C GLY A 60 -6.22 12.74 -18.09
N THR A 61 -7.34 13.05 -17.45
CA THR A 61 -8.09 12.07 -16.65
C THR A 61 -9.12 11.39 -17.54
N PRO A 62 -9.27 10.05 -17.49
CA PRO A 62 -10.30 9.37 -18.24
C PRO A 62 -11.69 9.77 -17.70
N TYR A 63 -12.33 10.74 -18.38
CA TYR A 63 -13.73 11.13 -18.31
C TYR A 63 -14.13 11.79 -19.64
#